data_AF-A0A099IBC9-F1
#
_entry.id   AF-A0A099IBC9-F1
#
_cell.length_a   1.000
_cell.length_b   1.000
_cell.length_c   1.000
_cell.angle_alpha   90.00
_cell.angle_beta   90.00
_cell.angle_gamma   90.00
#
_symmetry.space_group_name_H-M   'P 1'
#
loop_
_entity.id
_entity.type
_entity.pdbx_description
1 polymer ?
#
loop_
_entity_poly.entity_id
_entity_poly.type
_entity_poly.pdbx_seq_one_letter_code
_entity_poly.pdbx_strand_id
1 'polypeptide(L)'
;MKQRGFLNREEAMQEAANAYHGADSILSVHRASSLPGNIHAQAFTRFPEIHMASTAESCFTHELGHAVQQMMSPITANKHIKGNAIQDHAFLEKEADTIGDCLKRIPVKQHAIAHTSPSVPASAVLQPAWILEENGDCSYRLEDLKLTWYQNKQQPDKLYYITDDVSSPYAPLSGKSNAATWITWYQRKPDSSLLRAEIVEHWDSNTKETLLFYIDKKFEKGYHHELDDTPRMERAATLIAIGLQWNTAFSSKQIQDKVLPILSADPIFTGITTYEIKTVFELSGEIKGAPELYMTNTYREINTALMLMLGTQGDEVDTDENHLKSANLLALNWKMNLLTPYQGNWVGRGEDLIAYKSNYEMLYKITNENPGIYKINEIVVMNKIVSTFYDKNSKYSKKSLQWSIKLLGKHGAYLPKNEQKYAEEYEVMLPPGTRLQVDEIHYTTDKIMLYAHTLDYQGVSLKYKTKAK
;
A
#
# COMPACT_ATOMS: atom_id res chain seq x y z
N MET A 1 37.04 12.33 -21.91
CA MET A 1 36.17 13.46 -21.50
C MET A 1 34.84 12.89 -21.06
N LYS A 2 34.44 13.02 -19.79
CA LYS A 2 33.11 12.59 -19.32
C LYS A 2 32.07 13.54 -19.93
N GLN A 3 31.18 13.04 -20.79
CA GLN A 3 29.98 13.78 -21.20
C GLN A 3 29.14 14.03 -19.94
N ARG A 4 28.95 15.30 -19.55
CA ARG A 4 28.01 15.69 -18.51
C ARG A 4 26.62 15.64 -19.15
N GLY A 5 25.86 14.57 -18.88
CA GLY A 5 24.58 14.28 -19.57
C GLY A 5 23.33 14.85 -18.89
N PHE A 6 23.41 15.27 -17.62
CA PHE A 6 22.28 15.80 -16.84
C PHE A 6 22.78 16.85 -15.84
N LEU A 7 21.91 17.79 -15.47
CA LEU A 7 22.16 18.76 -14.42
C LEU A 7 21.90 18.14 -13.05
N ASN A 8 22.63 18.59 -12.04
CA ASN A 8 22.23 18.28 -10.67
C ASN A 8 20.98 19.09 -10.29
N ARG A 9 20.32 18.70 -9.19
CA ARG A 9 19.07 19.33 -8.76
C ARG A 9 19.18 20.83 -8.53
N GLU A 10 20.28 21.32 -7.95
CA GLU A 10 20.46 22.75 -7.69
C GLU A 10 20.62 23.56 -8.99
N GLU A 11 21.41 23.03 -9.93
CA GLU A 11 21.61 23.62 -11.26
C GLU A 11 20.28 23.67 -12.04
N ALA A 12 19.53 22.57 -12.09
CA ALA A 12 18.24 22.50 -12.79
C ALA A 12 17.19 23.44 -12.18
N MET A 13 17.10 23.49 -10.85
CA MET A 13 16.18 24.40 -10.14
C MET A 13 16.53 25.87 -10.41
N GLN A 14 17.83 26.21 -10.50
CA GLN A 14 18.25 27.57 -10.80
C GLN A 14 17.93 28.01 -12.24
N GLU A 15 18.12 27.13 -13.22
CA GLU A 15 17.76 27.41 -14.63
C GLU A 15 16.26 27.65 -14.79
N ALA A 16 15.43 26.83 -14.14
CA ALA A 16 13.98 26.99 -14.15
C ALA A 16 13.51 28.24 -13.38
N ALA A 17 14.17 28.59 -12.28
CA ALA A 17 13.88 29.83 -11.53
C ALA A 17 14.26 31.08 -12.34
N ASN A 18 15.37 31.06 -13.07
CA ASN A 18 15.74 32.14 -13.97
C ASN A 18 14.68 32.33 -15.06
N ALA A 19 14.19 31.25 -15.67
CA ALA A 19 13.10 31.31 -16.67
C ALA A 19 11.79 31.85 -16.07
N TYR A 20 11.43 31.44 -14.84
CA TYR A 20 10.26 31.97 -14.13
C TYR A 20 10.32 33.48 -13.94
N HIS A 21 11.48 33.99 -13.54
CA HIS A 21 11.71 35.42 -13.27
C HIS A 21 12.03 36.26 -14.52
N GLY A 22 12.05 35.66 -15.71
CA GLY A 22 12.37 36.35 -16.97
C GLY A 22 13.83 36.74 -17.12
N ALA A 23 14.74 36.05 -16.41
CA ALA A 23 16.18 36.17 -16.60
C ALA A 23 16.69 35.15 -17.64
N ASP A 24 17.93 35.32 -18.08
CA ASP A 24 18.58 34.37 -19.00
C ASP A 24 18.58 32.94 -18.43
N SER A 25 18.12 32.00 -19.26
CA SER A 25 17.92 30.59 -18.95
C SER A 25 18.12 29.74 -20.21
N ILE A 26 18.48 28.48 -20.03
CA ILE A 26 18.52 27.51 -21.13
C ILE A 26 17.13 27.11 -21.67
N LEU A 27 16.04 27.47 -20.99
CA LEU A 27 14.67 27.13 -21.38
C LEU A 27 14.08 28.15 -22.37
N SER A 28 13.42 27.65 -23.41
CA SER A 28 12.68 28.45 -24.39
C SER A 28 11.18 28.38 -24.12
N VAL A 29 10.59 29.50 -23.69
CA VAL A 29 9.16 29.58 -23.32
C VAL A 29 8.35 30.23 -24.44
N HIS A 30 7.52 29.42 -25.10
CA HIS A 30 6.64 29.83 -26.19
C HIS A 30 5.20 30.06 -25.67
N ARG A 31 4.88 31.30 -25.35
CA ARG A 31 3.51 31.73 -24.99
C ARG A 31 2.63 31.86 -26.23
N ALA A 32 1.32 31.72 -26.04
CA ALA A 32 0.33 31.72 -27.13
C ALA A 32 0.65 30.73 -28.27
N SER A 33 1.26 29.59 -27.91
CA SER A 33 1.58 28.53 -28.85
C SER A 33 0.32 27.75 -29.24
N SER A 34 0.17 27.44 -30.52
CA SER A 34 -0.88 26.55 -31.02
C SER A 34 -0.55 25.05 -30.88
N LEU A 35 0.70 24.72 -30.55
CA LEU A 35 1.20 23.35 -30.48
C LEU A 35 0.54 22.48 -29.39
N PRO A 36 0.22 23.00 -28.19
CA PRO A 36 -0.48 22.19 -27.18
C PRO A 36 -1.81 21.61 -27.68
N GLY A 37 -2.53 22.34 -28.54
CA GLY A 37 -3.77 21.87 -29.15
C GLY A 37 -3.61 20.60 -30.00
N ASN A 38 -2.43 20.35 -30.58
CA ASN A 38 -2.18 19.16 -31.41
C ASN A 38 -2.20 17.87 -30.58
N ILE A 39 -1.84 17.97 -29.31
CA ILE A 39 -1.85 16.88 -28.32
C ILE A 39 -2.97 17.02 -27.28
N HIS A 40 -3.93 17.92 -27.54
CA HIS A 40 -5.08 18.19 -26.67
C HIS A 40 -4.70 18.60 -25.24
N ALA A 41 -3.64 19.40 -25.11
CA ALA A 41 -3.17 19.98 -23.86
C ALA A 41 -3.28 21.51 -23.88
N GLN A 42 -3.31 22.13 -22.70
CA GLN A 42 -3.21 23.59 -22.58
C GLN A 42 -1.75 24.08 -22.61
N ALA A 43 -0.84 23.25 -22.10
CA ALA A 43 0.59 23.46 -22.13
C ALA A 43 1.31 22.10 -22.19
N PHE A 44 2.57 22.11 -22.59
CA PHE A 44 3.46 20.97 -22.42
C PHE A 44 4.92 21.38 -22.33
N THR A 45 5.72 20.48 -21.77
CA THR A 45 7.17 20.60 -21.72
C THR A 45 7.85 19.49 -22.50
N ARG A 46 8.79 19.90 -23.37
CA ARG A 46 9.76 19.06 -24.07
C ARG A 46 11.10 19.76 -24.05
N PHE A 47 11.88 19.52 -23.00
CA PHE A 47 13.15 20.19 -22.75
C PHE A 47 14.01 20.29 -24.03
N PRO A 48 14.50 21.49 -24.37
CA PRO A 48 14.45 22.74 -23.60
C PRO A 48 13.21 23.62 -23.85
N GLU A 49 12.20 23.14 -24.58
CA GLU A 49 11.04 23.93 -25.00
C GLU A 49 9.85 23.76 -24.04
N ILE A 50 9.18 24.87 -23.74
CA ILE A 50 7.90 24.93 -23.03
C ILE A 50 6.91 25.63 -23.94
N HIS A 51 5.77 25.00 -24.23
CA HIS A 51 4.72 25.56 -25.07
C HIS A 51 3.45 25.73 -24.27
N MET A 52 2.87 26.94 -24.28
CA MET A 52 1.63 27.25 -23.56
C MET A 52 0.65 27.94 -24.48
N ALA A 53 -0.61 27.51 -24.46
CA ALA A 53 -1.71 28.23 -25.09
C ALA A 53 -1.91 29.61 -24.42
N SER A 54 -2.61 30.52 -25.10
CA SER A 54 -2.82 31.90 -24.61
C SER A 54 -3.54 31.99 -23.27
N THR A 55 -4.31 30.96 -22.89
CA THR A 55 -5.07 30.89 -21.64
C THR A 55 -4.37 30.10 -20.54
N ALA A 56 -3.18 29.54 -20.80
CA ALA A 56 -2.54 28.53 -19.95
C ALA A 56 -1.45 29.08 -19.00
N GLU A 57 -1.45 30.39 -18.70
CA GLU A 57 -0.45 30.99 -17.79
C GLU A 57 -0.47 30.37 -16.39
N SER A 58 -1.61 29.82 -15.95
CA SER A 58 -1.71 29.07 -14.70
C SER A 58 -0.85 27.80 -14.66
N CYS A 59 -0.53 27.22 -15.83
CA CYS A 59 0.30 26.03 -15.96
C CYS A 59 1.80 26.35 -15.99
N PHE A 60 2.21 27.63 -16.06
CA PHE A 60 3.60 27.97 -16.32
C PHE A 60 4.59 27.42 -15.29
N THR A 61 4.27 27.53 -14.00
CA THR A 61 5.13 26.99 -12.94
C THR A 61 5.17 25.46 -12.92
N HIS A 62 4.07 24.81 -13.30
CA HIS A 62 3.99 23.36 -13.45
C HIS A 62 4.90 22.87 -14.59
N GLU A 63 4.83 23.51 -15.75
CA GLU A 63 5.70 23.19 -16.91
C GLU A 63 7.19 23.41 -16.61
N LEU A 64 7.53 24.45 -15.84
CA LEU A 64 8.90 24.63 -15.36
C LEU A 64 9.33 23.49 -14.43
N GLY A 65 8.41 22.88 -13.69
CA GLY A 65 8.65 21.66 -12.91
C GLY A 65 9.01 20.47 -13.78
N HIS A 66 8.30 20.25 -14.89
CA HIS A 66 8.67 19.24 -15.89
C HIS A 66 10.03 19.51 -16.54
N ALA A 67 10.37 20.77 -16.79
CA ALA A 67 11.67 21.13 -17.31
C ALA A 67 12.80 20.72 -16.35
N VAL A 68 12.62 20.93 -15.03
CA VAL A 68 13.56 20.46 -14.00
C VAL A 68 13.72 18.95 -14.02
N GLN A 69 12.62 18.20 -14.12
CA GLN A 69 12.65 16.74 -14.21
C GLN A 69 13.47 16.26 -15.41
N GLN A 70 13.21 16.81 -16.60
CA GLN A 70 13.90 16.43 -17.84
C GLN A 70 15.37 16.89 -17.88
N MET A 71 15.74 17.93 -17.13
CA MET A 71 17.13 18.35 -16.95
C MET A 71 17.93 17.42 -16.01
N MET A 72 17.26 16.78 -15.05
CA MET A 72 17.90 15.96 -14.01
C MET A 72 18.08 14.49 -14.42
N SER A 73 17.18 13.94 -15.24
CA SER A 73 17.24 12.54 -15.65
C SER A 73 16.47 12.28 -16.94
N PRO A 74 16.73 11.16 -17.65
CA PRO A 74 15.90 10.75 -18.77
C PRO A 74 14.47 10.46 -18.28
N ILE A 75 13.48 11.07 -18.93
CA ILE A 75 12.07 10.79 -18.71
C ILE A 75 11.59 9.83 -19.79
N THR A 76 11.12 8.65 -19.37
CA THR A 76 10.56 7.65 -20.28
C THR A 76 9.10 8.00 -20.57
N ALA A 77 8.67 7.93 -21.83
CA ALA A 77 7.26 8.10 -22.17
C ALA A 77 6.42 6.96 -21.61
N ASN A 78 5.25 7.29 -21.08
CA ASN A 78 4.26 6.30 -20.64
C ASN A 78 3.20 6.01 -21.72
N LYS A 79 3.10 6.83 -22.77
CA LYS A 79 2.19 6.63 -23.91
C LYS A 79 2.65 7.36 -25.16
N HIS A 80 1.94 7.13 -26.28
CA HIS A 80 2.14 7.87 -27.52
C HIS A 80 0.80 8.41 -28.06
N ILE A 81 0.75 9.69 -28.46
CA ILE A 81 -0.42 10.32 -29.08
C ILE A 81 -0.01 10.97 -30.40
N LYS A 82 -0.67 10.58 -31.50
CA LYS A 82 -0.38 11.06 -32.86
C LYS A 82 1.12 11.00 -33.21
N GLY A 83 1.80 9.92 -32.80
CA GLY A 83 3.23 9.72 -33.02
C GLY A 83 4.15 10.45 -32.04
N ASN A 84 3.62 11.24 -31.11
CA ASN A 84 4.43 11.91 -30.08
C ASN A 84 4.49 11.07 -28.81
N ALA A 85 5.70 10.88 -28.27
CA ALA A 85 5.93 10.21 -27.00
C ALA A 85 5.52 11.15 -25.86
N ILE A 86 4.65 10.71 -24.96
CA ILE A 86 4.07 11.50 -23.85
C ILE A 86 4.36 10.82 -22.51
N GLN A 87 4.57 11.63 -21.47
CA GLN A 87 4.64 11.24 -20.08
C GLN A 87 3.71 12.13 -19.25
N ASP A 88 2.67 11.56 -18.64
CA ASP A 88 1.69 12.28 -17.79
C ASP A 88 1.42 11.57 -16.46
N HIS A 89 2.40 10.80 -15.95
CA HIS A 89 2.26 10.08 -14.69
C HIS A 89 2.01 11.01 -13.51
N ALA A 90 0.90 10.79 -12.80
CA ALA A 90 0.47 11.60 -11.66
C ALA A 90 1.54 11.89 -10.59
N PHE A 91 2.49 10.98 -10.35
CA PHE A 91 3.62 11.25 -9.44
C PHE A 91 4.54 12.34 -9.96
N LEU A 92 4.89 12.30 -11.26
CA LEU A 92 5.71 13.31 -11.90
C LEU A 92 4.93 14.63 -12.05
N GLU A 93 3.63 14.59 -12.29
CA GLU A 93 2.76 15.78 -12.29
C GLU A 93 2.75 16.48 -10.91
N LYS A 94 2.54 15.71 -9.83
CA LYS A 94 2.53 16.24 -8.45
C LYS A 94 3.92 16.74 -8.01
N GLU A 95 4.98 16.08 -8.45
CA GLU A 95 6.34 16.54 -8.24
C GLU A 95 6.60 17.84 -9.04
N ALA A 96 6.12 17.95 -10.27
CA ALA A 96 6.24 19.15 -11.10
C ALA A 96 5.51 20.35 -10.46
N ASP A 97 4.31 20.15 -9.89
CA ASP A 97 3.62 21.17 -9.09
C ASP A 97 4.46 21.63 -7.90
N THR A 98 5.01 20.67 -7.14
CA THR A 98 5.80 20.95 -5.94
C THR A 98 7.09 21.71 -6.28
N ILE A 99 7.77 21.28 -7.34
CA ILE A 99 8.96 21.95 -7.88
C ILE A 99 8.59 23.37 -8.33
N GLY A 100 7.55 23.52 -9.14
CA GLY A 100 7.07 24.79 -9.68
C GLY A 100 6.77 25.82 -8.61
N ASP A 101 6.14 25.40 -7.51
CA ASP A 101 5.87 26.26 -6.36
C ASP A 101 7.15 26.71 -5.63
N CYS A 102 8.18 25.85 -5.59
CA CYS A 102 9.46 26.21 -5.00
C CYS A 102 10.21 27.26 -5.82
N LEU A 103 10.08 27.25 -7.15
CA LEU A 103 10.79 28.18 -8.06
C LEU A 103 10.49 29.64 -7.74
N LYS A 104 9.26 29.95 -7.32
CA LYS A 104 8.79 31.30 -6.96
C LYS A 104 9.64 31.96 -5.86
N ARG A 105 10.34 31.16 -5.04
CA ARG A 105 11.11 31.59 -3.87
C ARG A 105 12.62 31.57 -4.10
N ILE A 106 13.08 31.06 -5.25
CA ILE A 106 14.50 30.95 -5.57
C ILE A 106 14.93 32.25 -6.25
N PRO A 107 15.90 33.00 -5.70
CA PRO A 107 16.34 34.26 -6.30
C PRO A 107 17.06 34.02 -7.64
N VAL A 108 16.94 34.98 -8.54
CA VAL A 108 17.68 35.00 -9.80
C VAL A 108 19.17 35.02 -9.51
N LYS A 109 19.92 34.08 -10.11
CA LYS A 109 21.38 34.16 -10.21
C LYS A 109 21.75 34.51 -11.63
N GLN A 110 22.26 35.73 -11.83
CA GLN A 110 22.94 36.11 -13.07
C GLN A 110 24.27 35.37 -13.14
N HIS A 111 24.29 34.22 -13.80
CA HIS A 111 25.53 33.62 -14.26
C HIS A 111 25.79 34.10 -15.68
N ALA A 112 26.93 34.78 -15.88
CA ALA A 112 27.54 34.96 -17.20
C ALA A 112 28.15 33.63 -17.70
N ILE A 113 27.36 32.55 -17.65
CA ILE A 113 27.71 31.32 -18.34
C ILE A 113 27.33 31.60 -19.79
N ALA A 114 28.33 31.81 -20.63
CA ALA A 114 28.13 31.65 -22.06
C ALA A 114 27.40 30.32 -22.24
N HIS A 115 26.15 30.35 -22.72
CA HIS A 115 25.37 29.16 -23.04
C HIS A 115 26.04 28.46 -24.25
N THR A 116 27.25 27.93 -24.08
CA THR A 116 27.78 26.88 -24.93
C THR A 116 26.85 25.72 -24.71
N SER A 117 26.08 25.39 -25.76
CA SER A 117 24.97 24.43 -25.75
C SER A 117 25.20 23.31 -24.73
N PRO A 118 24.35 23.16 -23.70
CA PRO A 118 24.53 22.08 -22.74
C PRO A 118 24.54 20.75 -23.49
N SER A 119 25.46 19.86 -23.13
CA SER A 119 25.51 18.47 -23.63
C SER A 119 24.36 17.60 -23.08
N VAL A 120 23.30 18.23 -22.58
CA VAL A 120 22.08 17.55 -22.13
C VAL A 120 21.23 17.28 -23.37
N PRO A 121 20.93 16.02 -23.69
CA PRO A 121 20.11 15.69 -24.83
C PRO A 121 18.70 16.27 -24.64
N ALA A 122 18.16 16.88 -25.70
CA ALA A 122 16.76 17.32 -25.72
C ALA A 122 15.84 16.12 -25.45
N SER A 123 14.78 16.34 -24.69
CA SER A 123 13.81 15.28 -24.43
C SER A 123 13.01 15.00 -25.70
N ALA A 124 12.82 13.72 -26.02
CA ALA A 124 11.87 13.30 -27.05
C ALA A 124 10.43 13.18 -26.51
N VAL A 125 10.25 13.34 -25.20
CA VAL A 125 8.99 13.07 -24.47
C VAL A 125 8.32 14.39 -24.09
N LEU A 126 7.02 14.48 -24.35
CA LEU A 126 6.13 15.59 -23.99
C LEU A 126 5.47 15.31 -22.62
N GLN A 127 5.38 16.31 -21.76
CA GLN A 127 4.60 16.22 -20.51
C GLN A 127 3.50 17.30 -20.51
N PRO A 128 2.22 16.93 -20.74
CA PRO A 128 1.12 17.89 -20.88
C PRO A 128 0.35 18.18 -19.59
N ALA A 129 -0.01 19.44 -19.35
CA ALA A 129 -0.84 19.85 -18.22
C ALA A 129 -2.32 19.38 -18.31
N TRP A 130 -2.91 19.08 -17.14
CA TRP A 130 -4.33 18.77 -16.95
C TRP A 130 -5.25 20.00 -17.15
N ILE A 131 -6.50 19.78 -17.61
CA ILE A 131 -7.49 20.86 -17.82
C ILE A 131 -8.12 21.22 -16.48
N LEU A 132 -7.98 22.47 -16.02
CA LEU A 132 -8.70 22.95 -14.83
C LEU A 132 -10.14 23.32 -15.19
N GLU A 133 -11.10 22.63 -14.58
CA GLU A 133 -12.53 22.87 -14.73
C GLU A 133 -13.01 24.02 -13.82
N GLU A 134 -14.10 24.70 -14.19
CA GLU A 134 -14.62 25.87 -13.45
C GLU A 134 -14.98 25.56 -11.99
N ASN A 135 -15.32 24.31 -11.67
CA ASN A 135 -15.61 23.85 -10.32
C ASN A 135 -14.35 23.63 -9.44
N GLY A 136 -13.16 23.73 -10.05
CA GLY A 136 -11.85 23.51 -9.47
C GLY A 136 -11.35 22.07 -9.56
N ASP A 137 -12.07 21.18 -10.26
CA ASP A 137 -11.60 19.84 -10.58
C ASP A 137 -10.62 19.90 -11.77
N CYS A 138 -9.80 18.86 -11.96
CA CYS A 138 -8.92 18.76 -13.12
C CYS A 138 -9.43 17.63 -14.03
N SER A 139 -9.55 17.81 -15.34
CA SER A 139 -10.01 16.78 -16.27
C SER A 139 -9.12 16.61 -17.50
N TYR A 140 -9.27 15.48 -18.18
CA TYR A 140 -8.62 15.19 -19.46
C TYR A 140 -9.41 14.14 -20.26
N ARG A 141 -9.73 14.42 -21.54
CA ARG A 141 -10.55 13.55 -22.40
C ARG A 141 -9.72 12.75 -23.41
N LEU A 142 -9.93 11.44 -23.41
CA LEU A 142 -9.39 10.43 -24.31
C LEU A 142 -10.49 10.02 -25.31
N GLU A 143 -10.54 10.68 -26.47
CA GLU A 143 -11.59 10.43 -27.48
C GLU A 143 -11.54 9.01 -28.07
N ASP A 144 -10.35 8.45 -28.28
CA ASP A 144 -10.16 7.11 -28.84
C ASP A 144 -10.79 6.01 -27.97
N LEU A 145 -10.89 6.27 -26.67
CA LEU A 145 -11.47 5.37 -25.67
C LEU A 145 -12.83 5.87 -25.15
N LYS A 146 -13.31 7.02 -25.66
CA LYS A 146 -14.50 7.74 -25.20
C LYS A 146 -14.53 7.92 -23.68
N LEU A 147 -13.38 8.24 -23.10
CA LEU A 147 -13.15 8.38 -21.66
C LEU A 147 -12.80 9.81 -21.29
N THR A 148 -13.36 10.33 -20.22
CA THR A 148 -12.96 11.59 -19.60
C THR A 148 -12.47 11.31 -18.20
N TRP A 149 -11.18 11.49 -17.95
CA TRP A 149 -10.61 11.44 -16.62
C TRP A 149 -10.90 12.74 -15.88
N TYR A 150 -11.18 12.66 -14.59
CA TYR A 150 -11.38 13.83 -13.73
C TYR A 150 -10.81 13.58 -12.33
N GLN A 151 -10.22 14.60 -11.73
CA GLN A 151 -9.64 14.60 -10.40
C GLN A 151 -10.39 15.63 -9.57
N ASN A 152 -11.03 15.18 -8.50
CA ASN A 152 -11.85 16.06 -7.69
C ASN A 152 -10.97 16.89 -6.74
N LYS A 153 -11.20 18.21 -6.66
CA LYS A 153 -10.39 19.09 -5.80
C LYS A 153 -10.44 18.75 -4.31
N GLN A 154 -11.55 18.18 -3.85
CA GLN A 154 -11.75 17.76 -2.45
C GLN A 154 -11.07 16.42 -2.16
N GLN A 155 -10.70 15.67 -3.21
CA GLN A 155 -10.05 14.37 -3.11
C GLN A 155 -8.88 14.28 -4.11
N PRO A 156 -7.83 15.11 -3.94
CA PRO A 156 -6.75 15.23 -4.91
C PRO A 156 -5.95 13.93 -5.10
N ASP A 157 -5.96 13.03 -4.13
CA ASP A 157 -5.27 11.73 -4.27
C ASP A 157 -6.14 10.67 -5.00
N LYS A 158 -7.33 11.03 -5.48
CA LYS A 158 -8.24 10.13 -6.20
C LYS A 158 -8.50 10.62 -7.62
N LEU A 159 -8.23 9.73 -8.58
CA LEU A 159 -8.52 9.94 -9.99
C LEU A 159 -9.77 9.16 -10.38
N TYR A 160 -10.69 9.82 -11.07
CA TYR A 160 -11.93 9.27 -11.55
C TYR A 160 -12.00 9.34 -13.07
N TYR A 161 -12.92 8.62 -13.68
CA TYR A 161 -13.20 8.78 -15.09
C TYR A 161 -14.68 8.55 -15.40
N ILE A 162 -15.12 9.03 -16.56
CA ILE A 162 -16.44 8.88 -17.14
C ILE A 162 -16.25 8.28 -18.52
N THR A 163 -17.00 7.25 -18.91
CA THR A 163 -17.03 6.75 -20.29
C THR A 163 -18.43 6.89 -20.86
N ASP A 164 -18.48 7.38 -22.10
CA ASP A 164 -19.72 7.51 -22.87
C ASP A 164 -20.02 6.19 -23.61
N ASP A 165 -19.08 5.25 -23.57
CA ASP A 165 -19.12 3.95 -24.24
C ASP A 165 -19.31 2.80 -23.23
N VAL A 166 -20.48 2.16 -23.31
CA VAL A 166 -20.86 1.01 -22.47
C VAL A 166 -20.13 -0.28 -22.81
N SER A 167 -19.49 -0.35 -23.96
CA SER A 167 -18.69 -1.51 -24.42
C SER A 167 -17.20 -1.36 -24.10
N SER A 168 -16.78 -0.18 -23.63
CA SER A 168 -15.40 0.11 -23.24
C SER A 168 -14.90 -0.88 -22.18
N PRO A 169 -13.65 -1.38 -22.27
CA PRO A 169 -13.05 -2.21 -21.22
C PRO A 169 -12.98 -1.46 -19.88
N TYR A 170 -13.06 -0.13 -19.95
CA TYR A 170 -13.10 0.83 -18.86
C TYR A 170 -14.52 1.20 -18.42
N ALA A 171 -15.59 0.62 -18.96
CA ALA A 171 -16.94 0.83 -18.41
C ALA A 171 -17.02 0.31 -16.95
N PRO A 172 -17.55 1.11 -16.00
CA PRO A 172 -17.62 0.68 -14.60
C PRO A 172 -18.45 -0.60 -14.46
N LEU A 173 -17.83 -1.66 -13.94
CA LEU A 173 -18.39 -3.02 -13.85
C LEU A 173 -19.58 -3.13 -12.87
N SER A 174 -19.76 -2.12 -12.02
CA SER A 174 -20.96 -1.77 -11.25
C SER A 174 -20.76 -0.34 -10.75
N GLY A 175 -21.83 0.38 -10.38
CA GLY A 175 -21.83 1.82 -10.08
C GLY A 175 -21.00 2.32 -8.88
N LYS A 176 -19.81 1.77 -8.60
CA LYS A 176 -18.84 2.28 -7.61
C LYS A 176 -17.39 2.18 -8.12
N SER A 177 -16.79 3.35 -8.39
CA SER A 177 -15.40 3.84 -8.25
C SER A 177 -14.13 2.95 -8.42
N ASN A 178 -14.18 1.64 -8.69
CA ASN A 178 -12.98 0.78 -8.55
C ASN A 178 -12.12 0.60 -9.81
N ALA A 179 -12.43 1.28 -10.91
CA ALA A 179 -11.74 1.03 -12.18
C ALA A 179 -10.44 1.84 -12.38
N ALA A 180 -10.17 2.86 -11.54
CA ALA A 180 -8.89 3.57 -11.53
C ALA A 180 -7.70 2.63 -11.20
N THR A 181 -7.91 1.63 -10.33
CA THR A 181 -6.89 0.63 -9.97
C THR A 181 -6.56 -0.31 -11.14
N TRP A 182 -7.53 -0.53 -12.01
CA TRP A 182 -7.43 -1.40 -13.18
C TRP A 182 -6.57 -0.78 -14.29
N ILE A 183 -6.64 0.54 -14.44
CA ILE A 183 -5.92 1.29 -15.49
C ILE A 183 -4.45 1.56 -15.13
N THR A 184 -4.17 1.83 -13.85
CA THR A 184 -2.80 2.05 -13.35
C THR A 184 -1.91 0.81 -13.55
N TRP A 185 -2.51 -0.39 -13.51
CA TRP A 185 -1.82 -1.66 -13.70
C TRP A 185 -1.64 -2.04 -15.18
N TYR A 186 -2.56 -1.65 -16.08
CA TYR A 186 -2.45 -1.92 -17.53
C TYR A 186 -1.48 -0.99 -18.26
N GLN A 187 -1.38 0.27 -17.83
CA GLN A 187 -0.47 1.27 -18.44
C GLN A 187 1.00 1.00 -18.11
N ARG A 188 1.27 0.33 -16.98
CA ARG A 188 2.54 -0.36 -16.76
C ARG A 188 2.43 -1.66 -17.55
N LYS A 189 3.14 -1.84 -18.67
CA LYS A 189 3.57 -3.22 -19.00
C LYS A 189 4.17 -3.74 -17.70
N PRO A 190 3.68 -4.83 -17.10
CA PRO A 190 4.08 -5.19 -15.76
C PRO A 190 5.58 -5.41 -15.82
N ASP A 191 6.35 -4.44 -15.35
CA ASP A 191 7.62 -4.79 -14.77
C ASP A 191 7.25 -5.45 -13.45
N SER A 192 6.88 -6.72 -13.55
CA SER A 192 6.55 -7.56 -12.42
C SER A 192 7.72 -7.60 -11.45
N SER A 193 8.93 -7.18 -11.82
CA SER A 193 10.06 -7.00 -10.89
C SER A 193 9.81 -5.89 -9.84
N LEU A 194 9.11 -4.81 -10.18
CA LEU A 194 8.79 -3.71 -9.26
C LEU A 194 7.71 -4.10 -8.24
N LEU A 195 6.64 -4.78 -8.68
CA LEU A 195 5.64 -5.37 -7.77
C LEU A 195 6.26 -6.51 -6.93
N ARG A 196 7.19 -7.29 -7.51
CA ARG A 196 7.98 -8.31 -6.81
C ARG A 196 8.83 -7.69 -5.69
N ALA A 197 9.54 -6.60 -5.96
CA ALA A 197 10.37 -5.91 -4.97
C ALA A 197 9.54 -5.26 -3.85
N GLU A 198 8.44 -4.59 -4.20
CA GLU A 198 7.62 -3.88 -3.21
C GLU A 198 6.82 -4.83 -2.29
N ILE A 199 6.34 -5.97 -2.80
CA ILE A 199 5.41 -6.84 -2.05
C ILE A 199 6.05 -8.16 -1.63
N VAL A 200 6.88 -8.80 -2.47
CA VAL A 200 7.38 -10.17 -2.26
C VAL A 200 8.76 -10.20 -1.58
N GLU A 201 9.64 -9.27 -1.89
CA GLU A 201 10.99 -9.22 -1.30
C GLU A 201 10.98 -8.91 0.20
N HIS A 202 9.95 -8.21 0.68
CA HIS A 202 9.77 -7.90 2.10
C HIS A 202 9.16 -9.06 2.92
N TRP A 203 8.67 -10.13 2.27
CA TRP A 203 8.10 -11.27 2.97
C TRP A 203 9.20 -12.23 3.44
N ASP A 204 9.16 -12.55 4.73
CA ASP A 204 10.01 -13.58 5.32
C ASP A 204 9.69 -14.98 4.76
N SER A 205 10.62 -15.92 4.93
CA SER A 205 10.48 -17.31 4.45
C SER A 205 9.22 -17.98 4.97
N ASN A 206 8.85 -17.73 6.23
CA ASN A 206 7.65 -18.32 6.84
C ASN A 206 6.37 -17.84 6.15
N THR A 207 6.30 -16.55 5.81
CA THR A 207 5.15 -15.94 5.12
C THR A 207 4.99 -16.54 3.74
N LYS A 208 6.10 -16.67 3.00
CA LYS A 208 6.15 -17.28 1.68
C LYS A 208 5.69 -18.74 1.73
N GLU A 209 6.27 -19.56 2.60
CA GLU A 209 5.93 -20.98 2.73
C GLU A 209 4.48 -21.22 3.17
N THR A 210 3.96 -20.40 4.07
CA THR A 210 2.55 -20.48 4.52
C THR A 210 1.61 -20.16 3.37
N LEU A 211 1.93 -19.15 2.56
CA LEU A 211 1.14 -18.80 1.39
C LEU A 211 1.10 -19.95 0.37
N LEU A 212 2.26 -20.54 0.03
CA LEU A 212 2.29 -21.71 -0.86
C LEU A 212 1.51 -22.88 -0.29
N PHE A 213 1.63 -23.18 1.00
CA PHE A 213 0.86 -24.26 1.61
C PHE A 213 -0.65 -24.09 1.38
N TYR A 214 -1.18 -22.88 1.52
CA TYR A 214 -2.62 -22.62 1.31
C TYR A 214 -3.03 -22.60 -0.15
N ILE A 215 -2.15 -22.13 -1.04
CA ILE A 215 -2.35 -22.23 -2.48
C ILE A 215 -2.42 -23.71 -2.85
N ASP A 216 -1.44 -24.50 -2.46
CA ASP A 216 -1.37 -25.93 -2.76
C ASP A 216 -2.57 -26.69 -2.22
N LYS A 217 -3.03 -26.35 -1.02
CA LYS A 217 -4.25 -26.92 -0.44
C LYS A 217 -5.50 -26.58 -1.24
N LYS A 218 -5.58 -25.37 -1.83
CA LYS A 218 -6.67 -24.96 -2.72
C LYS A 218 -6.61 -25.65 -4.08
N PHE A 219 -5.42 -26.05 -4.52
CA PHE A 219 -5.18 -26.75 -5.78
C PHE A 219 -4.95 -28.24 -5.54
N GLU A 220 -6.04 -29.02 -5.47
CA GLU A 220 -6.05 -30.49 -5.23
C GLU A 220 -5.02 -31.27 -6.07
N LYS A 221 -4.71 -30.78 -7.28
CA LYS A 221 -3.68 -31.31 -8.18
C LYS A 221 -2.67 -30.22 -8.53
N GLY A 222 -1.79 -29.90 -7.58
CA GLY A 222 -0.50 -29.22 -7.78
C GLY A 222 -0.53 -27.98 -8.68
N TYR A 223 -0.67 -26.80 -8.06
CA TYR A 223 -0.50 -25.51 -8.72
C TYR A 223 0.79 -25.47 -9.55
N HIS A 224 0.70 -25.44 -10.88
CA HIS A 224 1.83 -25.45 -11.80
C HIS A 224 2.97 -26.43 -11.45
N HIS A 225 2.64 -27.71 -11.29
CA HIS A 225 3.58 -28.78 -10.90
C HIS A 225 4.85 -28.94 -11.77
N GLU A 226 4.88 -28.37 -12.98
CA GLU A 226 6.05 -28.37 -13.87
C GLU A 226 7.12 -27.35 -13.45
N LEU A 227 6.77 -26.36 -12.63
CA LEU A 227 7.70 -25.39 -12.05
C LEU A 227 8.29 -25.93 -10.75
N ASP A 228 9.55 -25.62 -10.49
CA ASP A 228 10.17 -25.79 -9.17
C ASP A 228 9.64 -24.76 -8.16
N ASP A 229 9.99 -24.94 -6.89
CA ASP A 229 9.38 -24.18 -5.78
C ASP A 229 9.59 -22.67 -5.88
N THR A 230 10.72 -22.21 -6.41
CA THR A 230 11.06 -20.77 -6.44
C THR A 230 10.20 -20.01 -7.47
N PRO A 231 10.16 -20.36 -8.76
CA PRO A 231 9.28 -19.70 -9.73
C PRO A 231 7.79 -19.88 -9.41
N ARG A 232 7.42 -21.03 -8.84
CA ARG A 232 6.06 -21.29 -8.39
C ARG A 232 5.64 -20.34 -7.26
N MET A 233 6.51 -20.13 -6.26
CA MET A 233 6.33 -19.14 -5.20
C MET A 233 6.21 -17.72 -5.76
N GLU A 234 7.11 -17.34 -6.67
CA GLU A 234 7.10 -16.01 -7.27
C GLU A 234 5.81 -15.75 -8.05
N ARG A 235 5.35 -16.74 -8.83
CA ARG A 235 4.10 -16.69 -9.58
C ARG A 235 2.90 -16.49 -8.65
N ALA A 236 2.82 -17.31 -7.60
CA ALA A 236 1.79 -17.26 -6.58
C ALA A 236 1.74 -15.89 -5.86
N ALA A 237 2.89 -15.43 -5.37
CA ALA A 237 3.01 -14.18 -4.65
C ALA A 237 2.61 -12.97 -5.52
N THR A 238 3.00 -12.99 -6.80
CA THR A 238 2.64 -11.93 -7.75
C THR A 238 1.13 -11.89 -8.01
N LEU A 239 0.47 -13.04 -8.18
CA LEU A 239 -1.00 -13.09 -8.33
C LEU A 239 -1.74 -12.62 -7.08
N ILE A 240 -1.26 -12.97 -5.89
CA ILE A 240 -1.83 -12.49 -4.62
C ILE A 240 -1.71 -10.98 -4.53
N ALA A 241 -0.55 -10.42 -4.82
CA ALA A 241 -0.32 -8.98 -4.84
C ALA A 241 -1.30 -8.25 -5.78
N ILE A 242 -1.49 -8.80 -6.99
CA ILE A 242 -2.45 -8.26 -7.97
C ILE A 242 -3.88 -8.34 -7.45
N GLY A 243 -4.29 -9.50 -6.92
CA GLY A 243 -5.63 -9.70 -6.37
C GLY A 243 -5.94 -8.75 -5.20
N LEU A 244 -4.98 -8.55 -4.29
CA LEU A 244 -5.08 -7.61 -3.16
C LEU A 244 -5.26 -6.15 -3.63
N GLN A 245 -4.54 -5.74 -4.68
CA GLN A 245 -4.66 -4.41 -5.26
C GLN A 245 -6.03 -4.20 -5.91
N TRP A 246 -6.50 -5.15 -6.70
CA TRP A 246 -7.74 -4.98 -7.48
C TRP A 246 -9.01 -4.92 -6.64
N ASN A 247 -8.99 -5.44 -5.41
CA ASN A 247 -10.09 -5.29 -4.45
C ASN A 247 -11.49 -5.62 -5.03
N THR A 248 -11.54 -6.50 -6.03
CA THR A 248 -12.75 -6.78 -6.82
C THR A 248 -12.75 -8.25 -7.20
N ALA A 249 -13.86 -8.93 -6.98
CA ALA A 249 -14.05 -10.30 -7.45
C ALA A 249 -14.31 -10.28 -8.97
N PHE A 250 -13.45 -10.95 -9.74
CA PHE A 250 -13.66 -11.12 -11.18
C PHE A 250 -14.49 -12.37 -11.45
N SER A 251 -15.52 -12.24 -12.29
CA SER A 251 -16.20 -13.41 -12.87
C SER A 251 -15.24 -14.19 -13.76
N SER A 252 -15.48 -15.50 -13.94
CA SER A 252 -14.67 -16.32 -14.84
C SER A 252 -14.57 -15.74 -16.26
N LYS A 253 -15.65 -15.11 -16.74
CA LYS A 253 -15.67 -14.42 -18.04
C LYS A 253 -14.75 -13.20 -18.06
N GLN A 254 -14.77 -12.37 -17.02
CA GLN A 254 -13.82 -11.25 -16.91
C GLN A 254 -12.38 -11.75 -16.81
N ILE A 255 -12.12 -12.84 -16.09
CA ILE A 255 -10.77 -13.40 -16.03
C ILE A 255 -10.31 -13.84 -17.44
N GLN A 256 -11.16 -14.56 -18.17
CA GLN A 256 -10.88 -15.02 -19.53
C GLN A 256 -10.66 -13.88 -20.53
N ASP A 257 -11.60 -12.93 -20.58
CA ASP A 257 -11.66 -11.93 -21.65
C ASP A 257 -10.71 -10.76 -21.40
N LYS A 258 -10.36 -10.52 -20.13
CA LYS A 258 -9.72 -9.28 -19.70
C LYS A 258 -8.41 -9.49 -18.93
N VAL A 259 -8.34 -10.45 -18.01
CA VAL A 259 -7.16 -10.62 -17.12
C VAL A 259 -6.11 -11.53 -17.74
N LEU A 260 -6.54 -12.68 -18.26
CA LEU A 260 -5.65 -13.70 -18.82
C LEU A 260 -4.77 -13.16 -19.96
N PRO A 261 -5.26 -12.40 -20.95
CA PRO A 261 -4.42 -11.88 -22.02
C PRO A 261 -3.29 -10.97 -21.54
N ILE A 262 -3.50 -10.28 -20.41
CA ILE A 262 -2.50 -9.38 -19.82
C ILE A 262 -1.44 -10.17 -19.07
N LEU A 263 -1.87 -11.09 -18.20
CA LEU A 263 -0.94 -11.90 -17.41
C LEU A 263 -0.07 -12.77 -18.30
N SER A 264 -0.67 -13.42 -19.31
CA SER A 264 0.06 -14.31 -20.23
C SER A 264 1.13 -13.60 -21.09
N ALA A 265 1.19 -12.26 -21.07
CA ALA A 265 2.26 -11.51 -21.72
C ALA A 265 3.56 -11.50 -20.91
N ASP A 266 3.51 -11.82 -19.61
CA ASP A 266 4.68 -11.93 -18.73
C ASP A 266 5.21 -13.38 -18.74
N PRO A 267 6.52 -13.59 -18.94
CA PRO A 267 7.13 -14.92 -18.91
C PRO A 267 6.82 -15.73 -17.63
N ILE A 268 6.70 -15.09 -16.46
CA ILE A 268 6.42 -15.79 -15.21
C ILE A 268 5.03 -16.44 -15.22
N PHE A 269 4.10 -15.95 -16.02
CA PHE A 269 2.73 -16.47 -16.13
C PHE A 269 2.51 -17.32 -17.37
N THR A 270 3.58 -17.74 -18.04
CA THR A 270 3.47 -18.66 -19.18
C THR A 270 2.69 -19.92 -18.78
N GLY A 271 1.63 -20.23 -19.53
CA GLY A 271 0.75 -21.38 -19.30
C GLY A 271 -0.25 -21.20 -18.16
N ILE A 272 -0.42 -20.00 -17.60
CA ILE A 272 -1.42 -19.75 -16.56
C ILE A 272 -2.84 -19.95 -17.09
N THR A 273 -3.69 -20.61 -16.29
CA THR A 273 -5.09 -20.84 -16.63
C THR A 273 -6.01 -19.83 -15.93
N THR A 274 -7.23 -19.67 -16.45
CA THR A 274 -8.27 -18.86 -15.79
C THR A 274 -8.67 -19.43 -14.43
N TYR A 275 -8.62 -20.75 -14.28
CA TYR A 275 -8.86 -21.42 -13.00
C TYR A 275 -7.80 -21.02 -11.98
N GLU A 276 -6.53 -21.01 -12.36
CA GLU A 276 -5.43 -20.63 -11.47
C GLU A 276 -5.54 -19.18 -11.01
N ILE A 277 -5.79 -18.26 -11.95
CA ILE A 277 -6.00 -16.84 -11.63
C ILE A 277 -7.17 -16.68 -10.66
N LYS A 278 -8.30 -17.33 -10.95
CA LYS A 278 -9.51 -17.24 -10.14
C LYS A 278 -9.26 -17.70 -8.70
N THR A 279 -8.69 -18.88 -8.54
CA THR A 279 -8.43 -19.49 -7.23
C THR A 279 -7.48 -18.63 -6.39
N VAL A 280 -6.41 -18.09 -6.99
CA VAL A 280 -5.47 -17.24 -6.26
C VAL A 280 -6.09 -15.88 -5.92
N PHE A 281 -6.92 -15.30 -6.79
CA PHE A 281 -7.65 -14.07 -6.47
C PHE A 281 -8.69 -14.27 -5.37
N GLU A 282 -9.40 -15.40 -5.37
CA GLU A 282 -10.29 -15.76 -4.26
C GLU A 282 -9.51 -15.86 -2.94
N LEU A 283 -8.35 -16.50 -2.94
CA LEU A 283 -7.47 -16.55 -1.76
C LEU A 283 -7.02 -15.15 -1.31
N SER A 284 -6.67 -14.26 -2.25
CA SER A 284 -6.33 -12.86 -1.90
C SER A 284 -7.48 -12.13 -1.21
N GLY A 285 -8.72 -12.36 -1.66
CA GLY A 285 -9.93 -11.85 -1.03
C GLY A 285 -10.17 -12.45 0.35
N GLU A 286 -9.96 -13.76 0.52
CA GLU A 286 -10.05 -14.45 1.81
C GLU A 286 -9.02 -13.90 2.82
N ILE A 287 -7.77 -13.68 2.41
CA ILE A 287 -6.73 -13.06 3.25
C ILE A 287 -7.17 -11.65 3.66
N LYS A 288 -7.61 -10.83 2.70
CA LYS A 288 -8.03 -9.45 2.97
C LYS A 288 -9.23 -9.38 3.92
N GLY A 289 -10.22 -10.26 3.75
CA GLY A 289 -11.44 -10.31 4.56
C GLY A 289 -11.31 -11.03 5.91
N ALA A 290 -10.16 -11.67 6.20
CA ALA A 290 -9.95 -12.42 7.43
C ALA A 290 -10.20 -11.61 8.74
N PRO A 291 -9.85 -10.30 8.83
CA PRO A 291 -10.16 -9.49 10.01
C PRO A 291 -11.67 -9.35 10.26
N GLU A 292 -12.47 -9.13 9.22
CA GLU A 292 -13.93 -9.02 9.33
C GLU A 292 -14.55 -10.36 9.78
N LEU A 293 -14.07 -11.48 9.22
CA LEU A 293 -14.51 -12.82 9.61
C LEU A 293 -14.23 -13.11 11.09
N TYR A 294 -13.03 -12.73 11.55
CA TYR A 294 -12.64 -12.84 12.96
C TYR A 294 -13.62 -12.07 13.85
N MET A 295 -13.96 -10.83 13.49
CA MET A 295 -14.84 -9.98 14.29
C MET A 295 -16.30 -10.44 14.28
N THR A 296 -16.83 -10.87 13.15
CA THR A 296 -18.27 -11.05 12.99
C THR A 296 -18.82 -12.24 13.75
N ASN A 297 -18.18 -13.43 13.77
CA ASN A 297 -18.73 -14.58 14.51
C ASN A 297 -17.76 -15.73 14.89
N THR A 298 -16.44 -15.59 14.69
CA THR A 298 -15.52 -16.73 14.86
C THR A 298 -14.30 -16.46 15.74
N TYR A 299 -14.24 -15.31 16.42
CA TYR A 299 -13.05 -14.92 17.21
C TYR A 299 -12.65 -15.93 18.29
N ARG A 300 -13.61 -16.63 18.92
CA ARG A 300 -13.29 -17.61 19.98
C ARG A 300 -12.61 -18.83 19.40
N GLU A 301 -13.17 -19.33 18.30
CA GLU A 301 -12.72 -20.49 17.57
C GLU A 301 -11.36 -20.20 16.94
N ILE A 302 -11.20 -19.03 16.30
CA ILE A 302 -9.92 -18.59 15.73
C ILE A 302 -8.86 -18.39 16.82
N ASN A 303 -9.18 -17.73 17.94
CA ASN A 303 -8.21 -17.59 19.02
C ASN A 303 -7.83 -18.93 19.64
N THR A 304 -8.76 -19.88 19.74
CA THR A 304 -8.47 -21.23 20.21
C THR A 304 -7.51 -21.95 19.25
N ALA A 305 -7.77 -21.88 17.95
CA ALA A 305 -6.88 -22.42 16.93
C ALA A 305 -5.49 -21.77 16.98
N LEU A 306 -5.42 -20.43 17.10
CA LEU A 306 -4.16 -19.69 17.23
C LEU A 306 -3.38 -20.11 18.48
N MET A 307 -4.04 -20.26 19.63
CA MET A 307 -3.39 -20.71 20.87
C MET A 307 -2.82 -22.12 20.73
N LEU A 308 -3.58 -23.04 20.13
CA LEU A 308 -3.13 -24.41 19.89
C LEU A 308 -1.92 -24.43 18.95
N MET A 309 -2.01 -23.74 17.82
CA MET A 309 -0.91 -23.61 16.86
C MET A 309 0.35 -23.07 17.55
N LEU A 310 0.22 -21.95 18.26
CA LEU A 310 1.34 -21.29 18.94
C LEU A 310 1.96 -22.13 20.05
N GLY A 311 1.14 -22.90 20.76
CA GLY A 311 1.60 -23.78 21.84
C GLY A 311 2.35 -25.02 21.37
N THR A 312 2.07 -25.51 20.15
CA THR A 312 2.65 -26.76 19.63
C THR A 312 3.88 -26.58 18.74
N GLN A 313 4.29 -25.34 18.44
CA GLN A 313 5.46 -25.02 17.59
C GLN A 313 5.57 -25.78 16.25
N GLY A 314 4.46 -26.31 15.72
CA GLY A 314 4.42 -27.01 14.43
C GLY A 314 3.91 -28.45 14.48
N ASP A 315 3.62 -29.01 15.67
CA ASP A 315 3.00 -30.35 15.76
C ASP A 315 1.51 -30.32 15.41
N GLU A 316 0.97 -31.47 14.97
CA GLU A 316 -0.44 -31.62 14.60
C GLU A 316 -1.39 -31.19 15.73
N VAL A 317 -2.36 -30.36 15.37
CA VAL A 317 -3.34 -29.79 16.29
C VAL A 317 -4.69 -30.49 16.12
N ASP A 318 -5.32 -30.81 17.25
CA ASP A 318 -6.67 -31.41 17.30
C ASP A 318 -7.72 -30.29 17.31
N THR A 319 -8.03 -29.76 16.13
CA THR A 319 -9.06 -28.73 15.97
C THR A 319 -9.67 -28.75 14.57
N ASP A 320 -10.75 -28.01 14.38
CA ASP A 320 -11.46 -27.92 13.09
C ASP A 320 -10.61 -27.24 12.02
N GLU A 321 -10.62 -27.82 10.82
CA GLU A 321 -9.81 -27.37 9.70
C GLU A 321 -10.18 -25.95 9.22
N ASN A 322 -11.45 -25.55 9.34
CA ASN A 322 -11.88 -24.20 8.95
C ASN A 322 -11.41 -23.16 9.96
N HIS A 323 -11.32 -23.51 11.25
CA HIS A 323 -10.77 -22.62 12.27
C HIS A 323 -9.27 -22.41 12.05
N LEU A 324 -8.52 -23.47 11.71
CA LEU A 324 -7.10 -23.35 11.33
C LEU A 324 -6.91 -22.52 10.08
N LYS A 325 -7.75 -22.73 9.06
CA LYS A 325 -7.73 -21.92 7.84
C LYS A 325 -7.91 -20.44 8.18
N SER A 326 -8.95 -20.11 8.95
CA SER A 326 -9.26 -18.73 9.32
C SER A 326 -8.16 -18.07 10.17
N ALA A 327 -7.58 -18.82 11.13
CA ALA A 327 -6.45 -18.38 11.92
C ALA A 327 -5.22 -18.04 11.06
N ASN A 328 -4.93 -18.88 10.08
CA ASN A 328 -3.81 -18.66 9.16
C ASN A 328 -4.03 -17.51 8.20
N LEU A 329 -5.24 -17.36 7.65
CA LEU A 329 -5.58 -16.21 6.80
C LEU A 329 -5.42 -14.89 7.58
N LEU A 330 -5.85 -14.86 8.84
CA LEU A 330 -5.69 -13.69 9.71
C LEU A 330 -4.22 -13.39 10.00
N ALA A 331 -3.41 -14.42 10.24
CA ALA A 331 -1.97 -14.25 10.47
C ALA A 331 -1.22 -13.81 9.19
N LEU A 332 -1.59 -14.35 8.02
CA LEU A 332 -1.08 -13.90 6.72
C LEU A 332 -1.43 -12.43 6.46
N ASN A 333 -2.68 -12.03 6.72
CA ASN A 333 -3.11 -10.63 6.58
C ASN A 333 -2.23 -9.67 7.40
N TRP A 334 -1.93 -10.06 8.64
CA TRP A 334 -1.01 -9.35 9.51
C TRP A 334 0.42 -9.28 8.96
N LYS A 335 0.98 -10.42 8.56
CA LYS A 335 2.34 -10.51 8.00
C LYS A 335 2.52 -9.71 6.73
N MET A 336 1.47 -9.62 5.92
CA MET A 336 1.44 -8.82 4.70
C MET A 336 1.18 -7.32 4.97
N ASN A 337 1.05 -6.90 6.24
CA ASN A 337 0.78 -5.52 6.63
C ASN A 337 -0.46 -4.91 5.93
N LEU A 338 -1.52 -5.70 5.75
CA LEU A 338 -2.73 -5.27 5.03
C LEU A 338 -3.69 -4.43 5.88
N LEU A 339 -3.44 -4.36 7.18
CA LEU A 339 -4.24 -3.57 8.12
C LEU A 339 -3.74 -2.13 8.20
N THR A 340 -4.65 -1.21 8.52
CA THR A 340 -4.28 0.18 8.78
C THR A 340 -3.41 0.27 10.02
N PRO A 341 -2.15 0.74 9.94
CA PRO A 341 -1.27 0.80 11.09
C PRO A 341 -1.77 1.85 12.10
N TYR A 342 -1.83 1.47 13.37
CA TYR A 342 -2.10 2.40 14.45
C TYR A 342 -0.93 3.38 14.61
N GLN A 343 -1.23 4.68 14.64
CA GLN A 343 -0.23 5.76 14.66
C GLN A 343 0.15 6.21 16.07
N GLY A 344 -0.51 5.69 17.10
CA GLY A 344 -0.20 6.03 18.50
C GLY A 344 0.87 5.13 19.10
N ASN A 345 1.43 5.59 20.23
CA ASN A 345 2.53 4.89 20.91
C ASN A 345 2.08 4.05 22.11
N TRP A 346 0.81 4.14 22.49
CA TRP A 346 0.29 3.52 23.71
C TRP A 346 -1.08 2.92 23.49
N VAL A 347 -1.28 1.73 24.04
CA VAL A 347 -2.59 1.08 24.11
C VAL A 347 -2.82 0.52 25.51
N GLY A 348 -4.07 0.50 25.92
CA GLY A 348 -4.52 -0.09 27.17
C GLY A 348 -5.21 -1.44 26.94
N ARG A 349 -5.22 -2.30 27.94
CA ARG A 349 -6.05 -3.51 27.93
C ARG A 349 -6.63 -3.74 29.33
N GLY A 350 -7.92 -4.05 29.40
CA GLY A 350 -8.62 -4.24 30.66
C GLY A 350 -9.19 -5.64 30.79
N GLU A 351 -8.93 -6.29 31.91
CA GLU A 351 -9.37 -7.66 32.22
C GLU A 351 -9.90 -7.75 33.66
N ASP A 352 -10.73 -8.74 33.93
CA ASP A 352 -11.18 -9.01 35.30
C ASP A 352 -10.04 -9.65 36.11
N LEU A 353 -9.97 -9.35 37.41
CA LEU A 353 -8.88 -9.78 38.30
C LEU A 353 -8.63 -11.30 38.28
N ILE A 354 -9.66 -12.11 38.02
CA ILE A 354 -9.53 -13.56 37.91
C ILE A 354 -8.54 -13.98 36.82
N ALA A 355 -8.41 -13.19 35.75
CA ALA A 355 -7.46 -13.41 34.67
C ALA A 355 -6.00 -13.29 35.13
N TYR A 356 -5.72 -12.51 36.18
CA TYR A 356 -4.35 -12.31 36.67
C TYR A 356 -3.72 -13.63 37.14
N LYS A 357 -4.48 -14.39 37.94
CA LYS A 357 -4.03 -15.68 38.48
C LYS A 357 -3.96 -16.77 37.41
N SER A 358 -4.93 -16.82 36.50
CA SER A 358 -5.02 -17.90 35.51
C SER A 358 -4.12 -17.70 34.29
N ASN A 359 -3.97 -16.45 33.82
CA ASN A 359 -3.30 -16.18 32.54
C ASN A 359 -1.85 -15.70 32.72
N TYR A 360 -1.51 -15.18 33.90
CA TYR A 360 -0.21 -14.55 34.18
C TYR A 360 0.41 -15.12 35.47
N GLU A 361 0.42 -16.45 35.60
CA GLU A 361 0.82 -17.17 36.82
C GLU A 361 2.20 -16.72 37.35
N MET A 362 3.17 -16.48 36.48
CA MET A 362 4.50 -16.01 36.87
C MET A 362 4.45 -14.62 37.55
N LEU A 363 3.70 -13.68 36.95
CA LEU A 363 3.52 -12.34 37.52
C LEU A 363 2.76 -12.41 38.85
N TYR A 364 1.72 -13.24 38.89
CA TYR A 364 0.95 -13.49 40.12
C TYR A 364 1.84 -14.02 41.24
N LYS A 365 2.72 -15.00 40.97
CA LYS A 365 3.70 -15.53 41.94
C LYS A 365 4.65 -14.46 42.48
N ILE A 366 5.09 -13.52 41.64
CA ILE A 366 5.96 -12.41 42.06
C ILE A 366 5.24 -11.50 43.05
N THR A 367 3.99 -11.14 42.75
CA THR A 367 3.21 -10.24 43.63
C THR A 367 2.68 -10.95 44.89
N ASN A 368 2.38 -12.25 44.79
CA ASN A 368 1.86 -13.09 45.86
C ASN A 368 0.70 -12.44 46.65
N GLU A 369 -0.23 -11.80 45.94
CA GLU A 369 -1.40 -11.07 46.49
C GLU A 369 -1.08 -9.86 47.39
N ASN A 370 0.17 -9.39 47.41
CA ASN A 370 0.56 -8.25 48.23
C ASN A 370 0.51 -6.94 47.42
N PRO A 371 -0.23 -5.92 47.88
CA PRO A 371 -0.14 -4.58 47.32
C PRO A 371 1.28 -4.03 47.39
N GLY A 372 1.71 -3.34 46.34
CA GLY A 372 3.06 -2.82 46.22
C GLY A 372 3.42 -2.44 44.78
N ILE A 373 4.62 -1.90 44.64
CA ILE A 373 5.23 -1.58 43.35
C ILE A 373 6.38 -2.56 43.13
N TYR A 374 6.33 -3.29 42.02
CA TYR A 374 7.29 -4.34 41.68
C TYR A 374 7.96 -3.98 40.36
N LYS A 375 9.28 -3.80 40.36
CA LYS A 375 10.08 -3.72 39.14
C LYS A 375 10.42 -5.12 38.69
N ILE A 376 10.08 -5.46 37.46
CA ILE A 376 10.25 -6.82 36.94
C ILE A 376 10.87 -6.77 35.54
N ASN A 377 11.36 -7.93 35.10
CA ASN A 377 11.91 -8.09 33.76
C ASN A 377 11.39 -9.40 33.14
N GLU A 378 10.07 -9.62 33.22
CA GLU A 378 9.42 -10.82 32.74
C GLU A 378 8.78 -10.60 31.37
N ILE A 379 8.87 -11.61 30.50
CA ILE A 379 8.25 -11.57 29.18
C ILE A 379 6.95 -12.35 29.20
N VAL A 380 5.86 -11.68 28.83
CA VAL A 380 4.57 -12.30 28.61
C VAL A 380 4.34 -12.47 27.11
N VAL A 381 4.06 -13.70 26.67
CA VAL A 381 3.72 -13.99 25.28
C VAL A 381 2.21 -14.11 25.14
N MET A 382 1.64 -13.24 24.33
CA MET A 382 0.22 -13.21 24.02
C MET A 382 -0.07 -14.14 22.85
N ASN A 383 -0.40 -15.41 23.14
CA ASN A 383 -0.58 -16.47 22.13
C ASN A 383 -1.91 -16.40 21.35
N LYS A 384 -2.48 -15.20 21.23
CA LYS A 384 -3.74 -14.91 20.55
C LYS A 384 -3.72 -13.47 20.07
N ILE A 385 -4.68 -13.10 19.24
CA ILE A 385 -4.91 -11.70 18.91
C ILE A 385 -5.20 -10.93 20.20
N VAL A 386 -4.50 -9.82 20.39
CA VAL A 386 -4.69 -8.96 21.57
C VAL A 386 -5.59 -7.81 21.18
N SER A 387 -6.84 -7.87 21.64
CA SER A 387 -7.73 -6.71 21.63
C SER A 387 -7.28 -5.72 22.71
N THR A 388 -6.98 -4.49 22.29
CA THR A 388 -6.55 -3.38 23.17
C THR A 388 -7.36 -2.13 22.84
N PHE A 389 -7.31 -1.11 23.68
CA PHE A 389 -7.99 0.16 23.47
C PHE A 389 -7.02 1.34 23.45
N TYR A 390 -7.30 2.39 22.67
CA TYR A 390 -6.48 3.60 22.65
C TYR A 390 -7.12 4.82 23.35
N ASP A 391 -8.41 4.77 23.69
CA ASP A 391 -9.07 5.84 24.45
C ASP A 391 -9.24 5.44 25.93
N LYS A 392 -8.83 6.34 26.83
CA LYS A 392 -9.05 6.25 28.28
C LYS A 392 -10.52 6.19 28.68
N ASN A 393 -11.45 6.62 27.83
CA ASN A 393 -12.89 6.55 28.10
C ASN A 393 -13.49 5.15 27.83
N SER A 394 -12.72 4.23 27.25
CA SER A 394 -13.14 2.85 27.03
C SER A 394 -13.70 2.21 28.31
N LYS A 395 -14.80 1.44 28.21
CA LYS A 395 -15.32 0.68 29.36
C LYS A 395 -14.29 -0.28 29.96
N TYR A 396 -13.32 -0.73 29.16
CA TYR A 396 -12.24 -1.61 29.59
C TYR A 396 -11.18 -0.88 30.43
N SER A 397 -11.10 0.46 30.37
CA SER A 397 -10.24 1.26 31.27
C SER A 397 -10.75 1.33 32.71
N LYS A 398 -11.87 0.67 33.02
CA LYS A 398 -12.44 0.56 34.38
C LYS A 398 -12.26 -0.82 35.00
N LYS A 399 -11.67 -1.77 34.26
CA LYS A 399 -11.41 -3.12 34.74
C LYS A 399 -10.32 -3.15 35.83
N SER A 400 -10.36 -4.13 36.72
CA SER A 400 -9.48 -4.24 37.88
C SER A 400 -8.06 -4.69 37.54
N LEU A 401 -7.87 -5.47 36.48
CA LEU A 401 -6.56 -5.70 35.88
C LEU A 401 -6.42 -4.82 34.63
N GLN A 402 -5.36 -4.03 34.57
CA GLN A 402 -5.08 -3.17 33.42
C GLN A 402 -3.64 -3.28 32.96
N TRP A 403 -3.50 -3.28 31.64
CA TRP A 403 -2.23 -3.11 30.97
C TRP A 403 -2.12 -1.68 30.43
N SER A 404 -0.92 -1.11 30.55
CA SER A 404 -0.45 0.05 29.81
C SER A 404 0.72 -0.40 28.96
N ILE A 405 0.51 -0.50 27.66
CA ILE A 405 1.46 -1.12 26.72
C ILE A 405 2.01 -0.04 25.80
N LYS A 406 3.32 0.17 25.86
CA LYS A 406 4.05 1.00 24.91
C LYS A 406 4.35 0.20 23.65
N LEU A 407 3.96 0.74 22.51
CA LEU A 407 4.23 0.13 21.21
C LEU A 407 5.59 0.64 20.72
N LEU A 408 6.57 -0.25 20.62
CA LEU A 408 7.90 0.03 20.06
C LEU A 408 7.98 -0.57 18.66
N GLY A 409 7.84 0.25 17.61
CA GLY A 409 7.76 -0.23 16.22
C GLY A 409 6.33 -0.26 15.68
N LYS A 410 6.10 -0.93 14.55
CA LYS A 410 4.77 -1.03 13.90
C LYS A 410 3.94 -2.17 14.50
N HIS A 411 3.58 -2.07 15.77
CA HIS A 411 2.80 -3.10 16.46
C HIS A 411 1.41 -2.56 16.78
N GLY A 412 0.46 -2.76 15.88
CA GLY A 412 -0.92 -2.35 16.14
C GLY A 412 -1.66 -2.02 14.85
N ALA A 413 -2.80 -2.66 14.67
CA ALA A 413 -3.69 -2.38 13.56
C ALA A 413 -4.95 -1.71 14.09
N TYR A 414 -5.29 -0.57 13.49
CA TYR A 414 -6.58 0.04 13.67
C TYR A 414 -7.61 -0.67 12.78
N LEU A 415 -8.73 -1.04 13.37
CA LEU A 415 -9.93 -1.40 12.63
C LEU A 415 -10.83 -0.17 12.51
N PRO A 416 -11.18 0.28 11.30
CA PRO A 416 -12.17 1.34 11.08
C PRO A 416 -13.47 1.08 11.86
N LYS A 417 -14.08 2.13 12.41
CA LYS A 417 -15.31 2.05 13.23
C LYS A 417 -16.47 1.28 12.56
N ASN A 418 -16.55 1.35 11.23
CA ASN A 418 -17.53 0.63 10.41
C ASN A 418 -17.24 -0.89 10.26
N GLU A 419 -16.06 -1.35 10.66
CA GLU A 419 -15.59 -2.74 10.59
C GLU A 419 -15.46 -3.37 11.99
N GLN A 420 -15.80 -2.62 13.04
CA GLN A 420 -15.80 -3.10 14.41
C GLN A 420 -17.14 -3.74 14.77
N LYS A 421 -17.09 -4.91 15.43
CA LYS A 421 -18.29 -5.61 15.93
C LYS A 421 -19.10 -4.76 16.91
N TYR A 422 -18.41 -3.94 17.70
CA TYR A 422 -19.01 -3.02 18.67
C TYR A 422 -18.61 -1.61 18.28
N ALA A 423 -19.52 -0.85 17.68
CA ALA A 423 -19.32 0.50 17.14
C ALA A 423 -18.85 1.57 18.16
N GLU A 424 -18.60 1.19 19.41
CA GLU A 424 -18.22 2.05 20.54
C GLU A 424 -16.77 1.79 21.01
N GLU A 425 -16.04 0.85 20.39
CA GLU A 425 -14.76 0.37 20.93
C GLU A 425 -13.56 0.97 20.18
N TYR A 426 -12.76 1.76 20.89
CA TYR A 426 -11.50 2.32 20.39
C TYR A 426 -10.43 1.24 20.26
N GLU A 427 -10.67 0.22 19.43
CA GLU A 427 -9.89 -1.01 19.40
C GLU A 427 -8.59 -0.87 18.57
N VAL A 428 -7.48 -1.35 19.15
CA VAL A 428 -6.24 -1.64 18.41
C VAL A 428 -5.96 -3.13 18.60
N MET A 429 -5.77 -3.85 17.50
CA MET A 429 -5.39 -5.26 17.55
C MET A 429 -3.88 -5.39 17.54
N LEU A 430 -3.33 -6.26 18.38
CA LEU A 430 -1.94 -6.72 18.26
C LEU A 430 -1.92 -8.15 17.67
N PRO A 431 -0.91 -8.48 16.85
CA PRO A 431 -0.81 -9.79 16.20
C PRO A 431 -0.67 -10.93 17.21
N PRO A 432 -1.04 -12.16 16.83
CA PRO A 432 -0.89 -13.32 17.71
C PRO A 432 0.59 -13.66 17.88
N GLY A 433 1.00 -14.00 19.10
CA GLY A 433 2.41 -14.18 19.48
C GLY A 433 3.09 -12.87 19.88
N THR A 434 2.34 -11.79 20.13
CA THR A 434 2.92 -10.53 20.63
C THR A 434 3.66 -10.77 21.95
N ARG A 435 4.92 -10.33 22.01
CA ARG A 435 5.75 -10.42 23.20
C ARG A 435 5.75 -9.08 23.93
N LEU A 436 5.39 -9.09 25.21
CA LEU A 436 5.37 -7.93 26.06
C LEU A 436 6.45 -8.09 27.13
N GLN A 437 7.42 -7.17 27.12
CA GLN A 437 8.35 -7.01 28.23
C GLN A 437 7.63 -6.22 29.31
N VAL A 438 7.35 -6.86 30.45
CA VAL A 438 6.73 -6.20 31.59
C VAL A 438 7.84 -5.55 32.40
N ASP A 439 7.72 -4.24 32.61
CA ASP A 439 8.71 -3.41 33.29
C ASP A 439 8.34 -3.21 34.77
N GLU A 440 7.05 -3.03 35.04
CA GLU A 440 6.57 -2.69 36.37
C GLU A 440 5.14 -3.18 36.62
N ILE A 441 4.86 -3.57 37.86
CA ILE A 441 3.52 -3.89 38.36
C ILE A 441 3.19 -2.95 39.51
N HIS A 442 2.07 -2.23 39.42
CA HIS A 442 1.48 -1.52 40.56
C HIS A 442 0.25 -2.29 41.03
N TYR A 443 0.38 -2.96 42.16
CA TYR A 443 -0.71 -3.69 42.81
C TYR A 443 -1.28 -2.82 43.94
N THR A 444 -2.57 -2.56 43.89
CA THR A 444 -3.37 -1.96 44.97
C THR A 444 -4.48 -2.91 45.40
N THR A 445 -5.17 -2.63 46.51
CA THR A 445 -6.32 -3.44 46.97
C THR A 445 -7.42 -3.59 45.91
N ASP A 446 -7.60 -2.58 45.06
CA ASP A 446 -8.73 -2.53 44.13
C ASP A 446 -8.31 -2.76 42.66
N LYS A 447 -7.01 -2.65 42.36
CA LYS A 447 -6.52 -2.58 40.98
C LYS A 447 -5.09 -3.06 40.84
N ILE A 448 -4.81 -3.74 39.73
CA ILE A 448 -3.46 -4.11 39.27
C ILE A 448 -3.19 -3.41 37.94
N MET A 449 -2.13 -2.60 37.88
CA MET A 449 -1.61 -2.00 36.66
C MET A 449 -0.32 -2.70 36.23
N LEU A 450 -0.27 -3.18 35.00
CA LEU A 450 0.89 -3.78 34.35
C LEU A 450 1.44 -2.80 33.31
N TYR A 451 2.66 -2.33 33.51
CA TYR A 451 3.35 -1.47 32.55
C TYR A 451 4.31 -2.33 31.73
N ALA A 452 4.17 -2.25 30.41
CA ALA A 452 4.93 -3.08 29.50
C ALA A 452 5.25 -2.37 28.20
N HIS A 453 6.19 -2.90 27.44
CA HIS A 453 6.44 -2.50 26.06
C HIS A 453 6.52 -3.71 25.13
N THR A 454 6.17 -3.50 23.86
CA THR A 454 6.29 -4.56 22.83
C THR A 454 7.74 -4.81 22.50
N LEU A 455 8.09 -6.08 22.31
CA LEU A 455 9.34 -6.50 21.68
C LEU A 455 9.11 -6.79 20.19
N ASP A 456 10.20 -6.85 19.41
CA ASP A 456 10.15 -7.17 17.99
C ASP A 456 9.35 -8.46 17.75
N TYR A 457 8.39 -8.36 16.83
CA TYR A 457 7.54 -9.46 16.44
C TYR A 457 8.32 -10.43 15.53
N GLN A 458 8.77 -11.56 16.07
CA GLN A 458 9.53 -12.55 15.31
C GLN A 458 8.68 -13.39 14.34
N GLY A 459 7.38 -13.11 14.23
CA GLY A 459 6.48 -13.94 13.45
C GLY A 459 6.20 -15.29 14.10
N VAL A 460 5.17 -15.94 13.59
CA VAL A 460 4.77 -17.28 14.01
C VAL A 460 5.00 -18.19 12.81
N SER A 461 5.53 -19.39 13.02
CA SER A 461 5.49 -20.42 11.97
C SER A 461 4.07 -20.93 11.89
N LEU A 462 3.41 -20.74 10.75
CA LEU A 462 1.96 -20.91 10.58
C LEU A 462 1.59 -22.28 9.97
N LYS A 463 2.50 -23.25 10.01
CA LYS A 463 2.31 -24.56 9.34
C LYS A 463 1.68 -25.59 10.27
N TYR A 464 0.44 -25.99 10.00
CA TYR A 464 -0.20 -27.06 10.76
C TYR A 464 -1.10 -27.94 9.89
N LYS A 465 -1.02 -29.25 10.13
CA LYS A 465 -1.99 -30.24 9.67
C LYS A 465 -2.92 -30.57 10.83
N THR A 466 -4.18 -30.86 10.53
CA THR A 466 -5.08 -31.49 11.49
C THR A 466 -4.54 -32.88 11.82
N LYS A 467 -4.64 -33.32 13.09
CA LYS A 467 -4.44 -34.75 13.37
C LYS A 467 -5.37 -35.56 12.47
N ALA A 468 -4.83 -36.56 11.77
CA ALA A 468 -5.67 -37.50 11.05
C ALA A 468 -6.60 -38.18 12.08
N LYS A 469 -7.91 -38.14 11.84
CA LYS A 469 -8.88 -38.89 12.64
C LYS A 469 -8.80 -40.37 12.35
#